data_AF-A0A0E1VZF1-F1
#
_entry.id   AF-A0A0E1VZF1-F1
#
_cell.length_a   1.000
_cell.length_b   1.000
_cell.length_c   1.000
_cell.angle_alpha   90.00
_cell.angle_beta   90.00
_cell.angle_gamma   90.00
#
_symmetry.space_group_name_H-M   'P 1'
#
loop_
_entity.id
_entity.type
_entity.pdbx_description
1 polymer ?
#
loop_
_entity_poly.entity_id
_entity_poly.type
_entity_poly.pdbx_seq_one_letter_code
_entity_poly.pdbx_strand_id
1 'polypeptide(L)'
;MRGDAHRRLAHFVFHHHFRKGRPMSATARRPLKTGFLLAPGVAVMDLFGAHAVFGFAPRSELHLLWKTREPISALPPFPIAATTTFADCPDELDAFVVGAVPADVIADDEVIAFVRRQASRARYVIGICGGVLLLGAAGLLNGRRATTNFHVLDALAELGARPVGGGEVVIDGNLYTAGPATGGFEAALLVLAELRGAEAAKHVELTIEYHPRAPFGVGTPALAGPALTNEVLAAHAWFFDPCKDAARAAYGRGR
;
A
#
# COMPACT_ATOMS: atom_id res chain seq x y z
N MET A 1 -1.79 35.33 -9.20
CA MET A 1 -1.19 35.19 -7.84
C MET A 1 -1.44 33.84 -7.15
N ARG A 2 -2.22 32.88 -7.69
CA ARG A 2 -2.47 31.57 -7.03
C ARG A 2 -1.44 30.46 -7.33
N GLY A 3 -0.58 30.62 -8.35
CA GLY A 3 0.42 29.61 -8.75
C GLY A 3 1.70 29.58 -7.91
N ASP A 4 2.03 30.69 -7.24
CA ASP A 4 3.33 30.84 -6.56
C ASP A 4 3.31 30.30 -5.12
N ALA A 5 2.14 30.30 -4.46
CA ALA A 5 1.96 29.73 -3.12
C ALA A 5 2.01 28.19 -3.13
N HIS A 6 1.42 27.54 -4.14
CA HIS A 6 1.46 26.07 -4.29
C HIS A 6 2.88 25.55 -4.56
N ARG A 7 3.66 26.25 -5.39
CA ARG A 7 5.08 25.92 -5.61
C ARG A 7 5.91 26.12 -4.35
N ARG A 8 5.65 27.19 -3.58
CA ARG A 8 6.33 27.44 -2.31
C ARG A 8 6.00 26.41 -1.23
N LEU A 9 4.76 25.92 -1.14
CA LEU A 9 4.38 24.88 -0.17
C LEU A 9 5.06 23.55 -0.47
N ALA A 10 5.10 23.14 -1.75
CA ALA A 10 5.87 21.97 -2.17
C ALA A 10 7.37 22.17 -1.87
N HIS A 11 7.94 23.33 -2.19
CA HIS A 11 9.36 23.62 -1.92
C HIS A 11 9.70 23.70 -0.42
N PHE A 12 8.76 24.08 0.43
CA PHE A 12 8.93 24.22 1.89
C PHE A 12 9.07 22.85 2.59
N VAL A 13 8.33 21.83 2.15
CA VAL A 13 8.40 20.47 2.72
C VAL A 13 9.71 19.75 2.34
N PHE A 14 10.27 20.02 1.15
CA PHE A 14 11.35 19.19 0.60
C PHE A 14 12.79 19.60 0.98
N HIS A 15 13.06 20.80 1.53
CA HIS A 15 14.43 21.36 1.51
C HIS A 15 15.08 21.71 2.86
N HIS A 16 14.43 21.55 4.03
CA HIS A 16 14.98 22.16 5.26
C HIS A 16 15.20 21.30 6.51
N HIS A 17 15.19 19.97 6.43
CA HIS A 17 15.19 19.16 7.65
C HIS A 17 16.39 18.23 7.89
N PHE A 18 17.51 18.41 7.17
CA PHE A 18 18.79 17.82 7.58
C PHE A 18 19.76 18.90 8.04
N ARG A 19 20.16 18.79 9.32
CA ARG A 19 21.16 19.61 9.99
C ARG A 19 22.35 19.85 9.06
N LYS A 20 22.67 21.12 8.78
CA LYS A 20 23.92 21.50 8.10
C LYS A 20 25.07 20.75 8.78
N GLY A 21 25.73 19.84 8.07
CA GLY A 21 26.96 19.17 8.53
C GLY A 21 26.94 17.64 8.67
N ARG A 22 25.82 16.93 8.50
CA ARG A 22 25.82 15.45 8.51
C ARG A 22 25.73 14.93 7.06
N PRO A 23 26.75 14.22 6.53
CA PRO A 23 26.72 13.74 5.16
C PRO A 23 25.58 12.73 4.97
N MET A 24 24.69 13.01 4.02
CA MET A 24 23.68 12.06 3.56
C MET A 24 24.35 10.84 2.92
N SER A 25 23.85 9.64 3.18
CA SER A 25 24.31 8.42 2.51
C SER A 25 24.15 8.54 0.98
N ALA A 26 24.92 7.78 0.20
CA ALA A 26 24.79 7.75 -1.25
C ALA A 26 23.37 7.39 -1.72
N THR A 27 22.66 6.53 -0.99
CA THR A 27 21.26 6.16 -1.28
C THR A 27 20.28 7.31 -1.05
N ALA A 28 20.55 8.20 -0.09
CA ALA A 28 19.71 9.37 0.18
C ALA A 28 19.92 10.52 -0.83
N ARG A 29 20.91 10.42 -1.74
CA ARG A 29 21.20 11.42 -2.77
C ARG A 29 20.42 11.26 -4.07
N ARG A 30 19.72 10.15 -4.31
CA ARG A 30 18.86 9.97 -5.51
C ARG A 30 17.38 10.10 -5.16
N PRO A 31 16.50 10.44 -6.12
CA PRO A 31 15.06 10.43 -5.91
C PRO A 31 14.58 9.08 -5.35
N LEU A 32 13.67 9.13 -4.39
CA LEU A 32 12.97 7.97 -3.84
C LEU A 32 11.69 7.76 -4.64
N LYS A 33 11.67 6.79 -5.55
CA LYS A 33 10.54 6.56 -6.45
C LYS A 33 9.55 5.57 -5.84
N THR A 34 8.34 6.02 -5.55
CA THR A 34 7.29 5.17 -5.00
C THR A 34 6.07 5.16 -5.91
N GLY A 35 5.61 3.97 -6.30
CA GLY A 35 4.39 3.80 -7.07
C GLY A 35 3.23 3.33 -6.21
N PHE A 36 2.03 3.87 -6.44
CA PHE A 36 0.78 3.49 -5.78
C PHE A 36 -0.24 3.09 -6.85
N LEU A 37 -0.77 1.88 -6.78
CA LEU A 37 -1.84 1.46 -7.70
C LEU A 37 -3.15 2.20 -7.34
N LEU A 38 -3.57 3.13 -8.20
CA LEU A 38 -4.74 3.99 -8.00
C LEU A 38 -5.91 3.54 -8.89
N ALA A 39 -6.52 2.41 -8.55
CA ALA A 39 -7.66 1.87 -9.30
C ALA A 39 -9.01 2.51 -8.91
N PRO A 40 -10.01 2.52 -9.79
CA PRO A 40 -11.41 2.73 -9.43
C PRO A 40 -11.82 1.85 -8.25
N GLY A 41 -12.49 2.44 -7.28
CA GLY A 41 -12.93 1.77 -6.06
C GLY A 41 -11.80 1.37 -5.11
N VAL A 42 -10.56 1.81 -5.32
CA VAL A 42 -9.47 1.56 -4.36
C VAL A 42 -9.83 2.11 -2.99
N ALA A 43 -9.58 1.36 -1.93
CA ALA A 43 -9.72 1.84 -0.57
C ALA A 43 -8.68 2.93 -0.30
N VAL A 44 -9.10 4.18 -0.30
CA VAL A 44 -8.17 5.33 -0.24
C VAL A 44 -7.36 5.33 1.06
N MET A 45 -7.96 4.83 2.15
CA MET A 45 -7.29 4.70 3.45
C MET A 45 -6.03 3.82 3.39
N ASP A 46 -6.02 2.82 2.51
CA ASP A 46 -4.91 1.87 2.40
C ASP A 46 -3.70 2.52 1.72
N LEU A 47 -3.92 3.48 0.82
CA LEU A 47 -2.82 4.16 0.12
C LEU A 47 -2.28 5.34 0.91
N PHE A 48 -3.15 6.07 1.61
CA PHE A 48 -2.79 7.39 2.17
C PHE A 48 -1.77 7.33 3.29
N GLY A 49 -1.75 6.27 4.10
CA GLY A 49 -0.72 6.09 5.11
C GLY A 49 0.68 5.97 4.51
N ALA A 50 0.83 5.08 3.53
CA ALA A 50 2.09 4.91 2.82
C ALA A 50 2.44 6.17 2.00
N HIS A 51 1.46 6.78 1.34
CA HIS A 51 1.65 8.03 0.60
C HIS A 51 2.15 9.16 1.50
N ALA A 52 1.61 9.31 2.71
CA ALA A 52 2.08 10.29 3.68
C ALA A 52 3.54 10.01 4.08
N VAL A 53 3.85 8.78 4.49
CA VAL A 53 5.20 8.39 4.92
C VAL A 53 6.23 8.65 3.81
N PHE A 54 5.96 8.16 2.59
CA PHE A 54 6.87 8.40 1.48
C PHE A 54 6.87 9.86 1.02
N GLY A 55 5.75 10.57 1.06
CA GLY A 55 5.65 11.98 0.66
C GLY A 55 6.45 12.94 1.55
N PHE A 56 6.51 12.67 2.85
CA PHE A 56 7.35 13.42 3.79
C PHE A 56 8.81 12.93 3.83
N ALA A 57 9.13 11.83 3.13
CA ALA A 57 10.51 11.38 3.02
C ALA A 57 11.35 12.31 2.11
N PRO A 58 12.68 12.37 2.33
CA PRO A 58 13.54 13.27 1.56
C PRO A 58 13.66 12.85 0.11
N ARG A 59 13.52 13.81 -0.80
CA ARG A 59 13.66 13.64 -2.26
C ARG A 59 12.69 12.61 -2.85
N SER A 60 11.46 12.57 -2.36
CA SER A 60 10.45 11.65 -2.84
C SER A 60 9.86 12.05 -4.18
N GLU A 61 9.62 11.03 -5.00
CA GLU A 61 8.94 11.08 -6.29
C GLU A 61 7.82 10.06 -6.23
N LEU A 62 6.58 10.53 -6.10
CA LEU A 62 5.40 9.66 -5.95
C LEU A 62 4.67 9.55 -7.28
N HIS A 63 4.31 8.33 -7.65
CA HIS A 63 3.54 8.02 -8.84
C HIS A 63 2.22 7.39 -8.43
N LEU A 64 1.10 8.06 -8.72
CA LEU A 64 -0.23 7.46 -8.66
C LEU A 64 -0.49 6.82 -10.01
N LEU A 65 -0.64 5.49 -10.02
CA LEU A 65 -0.55 4.64 -11.20
C LEU A 65 -1.91 4.10 -11.59
N TRP A 66 -2.36 4.42 -12.80
CA TRP A 66 -3.57 3.82 -13.38
C TRP A 66 -3.47 3.68 -14.91
N LYS A 67 -4.53 3.18 -15.55
CA LYS A 67 -4.61 3.04 -17.01
C LYS A 67 -4.64 4.40 -17.72
N THR A 68 -5.39 5.35 -17.18
CA THR A 68 -5.54 6.71 -17.72
C THR A 68 -5.28 7.75 -16.62
N ARG A 69 -5.13 9.02 -17.02
CA ARG A 69 -5.05 10.17 -16.08
C ARG A 69 -6.42 10.81 -15.83
N GLU A 70 -7.49 10.22 -16.33
CA GLU A 70 -8.85 10.70 -16.02
C GLU A 70 -9.16 10.45 -14.54
N PRO A 71 -9.90 11.34 -13.87
CA PRO A 71 -10.30 11.12 -12.49
C PRO A 71 -11.09 9.83 -12.33
N ILE A 72 -10.70 9.03 -11.33
CA ILE A 72 -11.45 7.87 -10.86
C ILE A 72 -12.10 8.20 -9.51
N SER A 73 -13.11 7.42 -9.13
CA SER A 73 -13.65 7.47 -7.77
C SER A 73 -13.04 6.34 -6.94
N ALA A 74 -12.40 6.69 -5.83
CA ALA A 74 -11.95 5.73 -4.81
C ALA A 74 -13.11 5.31 -3.88
N LEU A 75 -12.80 4.48 -2.87
CA LEU A 75 -13.71 4.03 -1.81
C LEU A 75 -13.20 4.49 -0.42
N PRO A 76 -14.04 5.15 0.40
CA PRO A 76 -15.31 5.79 0.05
C PRO A 76 -15.16 6.80 -1.11
N PRO A 77 -16.27 7.24 -1.75
CA PRO A 77 -16.22 8.12 -2.92
C PRO A 77 -15.29 9.33 -2.71
N PHE A 78 -14.17 9.32 -3.43
CA PHE A 78 -13.15 10.36 -3.38
C PHE A 78 -12.56 10.53 -4.79
N PRO A 79 -12.93 11.60 -5.52
CA PRO A 79 -12.42 11.85 -6.86
C PRO A 79 -10.92 12.14 -6.83
N ILE A 80 -10.14 11.35 -7.56
CA ILE A 80 -8.69 11.47 -7.60
C ILE A 80 -8.18 11.03 -8.98
N ALA A 81 -7.14 11.67 -9.48
CA ALA A 81 -6.55 11.37 -10.78
C ALA A 81 -5.16 10.73 -10.61
N ALA A 82 -4.86 9.75 -11.46
CA ALA A 82 -3.52 9.22 -11.57
C ALA A 82 -2.56 10.28 -12.12
N THR A 83 -1.32 10.28 -11.62
CA THR A 83 -0.25 11.16 -12.12
C THR A 83 0.48 10.53 -13.30
N THR A 84 0.47 9.19 -13.37
CA THR A 84 1.27 8.41 -14.30
C THR A 84 0.44 7.22 -14.79
N THR A 85 0.48 6.96 -16.09
CA THR A 85 -0.20 5.79 -16.66
C THR A 85 0.65 4.53 -16.48
N PHE A 86 0.07 3.35 -16.69
CA PHE A 86 0.83 2.09 -16.70
C PHE A 86 1.95 2.06 -17.76
N ALA A 87 1.72 2.71 -18.90
CA ALA A 87 2.68 2.82 -19.99
C ALA A 87 3.83 3.80 -19.67
N ASP A 88 3.51 4.90 -18.98
CA ASP A 88 4.48 5.94 -18.60
C ASP A 88 5.18 5.65 -17.27
N CYS A 89 4.83 4.55 -16.58
CA CYS A 89 5.38 4.22 -15.27
C CYS A 89 6.88 3.95 -15.37
N PRO A 90 7.70 4.50 -14.45
CA PRO A 90 9.08 4.07 -14.33
C PRO A 90 9.20 2.57 -14.17
N ASP A 91 10.22 2.03 -14.82
CA ASP A 91 10.56 0.61 -14.85
C ASP A 91 11.02 0.07 -13.50
N GLU A 92 11.67 0.92 -12.70
CA GLU A 92 12.19 0.60 -11.38
C GLU A 92 11.58 1.55 -10.34
N LEU A 93 10.97 0.96 -9.33
CA LEU A 93 10.45 1.64 -8.15
C LEU A 93 11.24 1.20 -6.92
N ASP A 94 11.48 2.14 -6.01
CA ASP A 94 12.03 1.82 -4.69
C ASP A 94 10.99 1.13 -3.81
N ALA A 95 9.73 1.53 -3.93
CA ALA A 95 8.59 0.86 -3.30
C ALA A 95 7.38 0.85 -4.24
N PHE A 96 6.65 -0.27 -4.28
CA PHE A 96 5.38 -0.40 -4.99
C PHE A 96 4.27 -0.79 -4.02
N VAL A 97 3.23 0.03 -3.93
CA VAL A 97 2.16 -0.07 -2.94
C VAL A 97 0.84 -0.45 -3.61
N VAL A 98 0.20 -1.49 -3.10
CA VAL A 98 -1.09 -2.02 -3.57
C VAL A 98 -2.07 -2.09 -2.40
N GLY A 99 -3.10 -1.25 -2.42
CA GLY A 99 -4.22 -1.26 -1.48
C GLY A 99 -5.40 -2.11 -1.95
N ALA A 100 -6.46 -2.21 -1.15
CA ALA A 100 -7.66 -2.96 -1.53
C ALA A 100 -8.34 -2.34 -2.75
N VAL A 101 -8.74 -3.19 -3.70
CA VAL A 101 -9.46 -2.83 -4.92
C VAL A 101 -10.65 -3.79 -5.12
N PRO A 102 -11.68 -3.41 -5.88
CA PRO A 102 -12.85 -4.27 -6.08
C PRO A 102 -12.53 -5.47 -6.98
N ALA A 103 -13.45 -6.45 -6.98
CA ALA A 103 -13.26 -7.74 -7.63
C ALA A 103 -13.03 -7.66 -9.15
N ASP A 104 -13.63 -6.70 -9.84
CA ASP A 104 -13.44 -6.46 -11.27
C ASP A 104 -12.00 -6.02 -11.58
N VAL A 105 -11.41 -5.16 -10.74
CA VAL A 105 -9.99 -4.78 -10.83
C VAL A 105 -9.08 -5.96 -10.51
N ILE A 106 -9.44 -6.81 -9.53
CA ILE A 106 -8.67 -8.03 -9.22
C ILE A 106 -8.68 -8.99 -10.40
N ALA A 107 -9.79 -9.09 -11.14
CA ALA A 107 -9.95 -9.98 -12.28
C ALA A 107 -9.34 -9.45 -13.59
N ASP A 108 -8.97 -8.17 -13.63
CA ASP A 108 -8.47 -7.49 -14.84
C ASP A 108 -7.05 -7.94 -15.21
N ASP A 109 -6.92 -8.62 -16.34
CA ASP A 109 -5.64 -9.19 -16.80
C ASP A 109 -4.57 -8.12 -17.09
N GLU A 110 -4.95 -6.91 -17.51
CA GLU A 110 -4.01 -5.81 -17.71
C GLU A 110 -3.44 -5.33 -16.37
N VAL A 111 -4.30 -5.23 -15.35
CA VAL A 111 -3.90 -4.85 -13.99
C VAL A 111 -3.02 -5.92 -13.38
N ILE A 112 -3.39 -7.20 -13.49
CA ILE A 112 -2.57 -8.32 -13.00
C ILE A 112 -1.20 -8.32 -13.67
N ALA A 113 -1.14 -8.15 -14.99
CA ALA A 113 0.12 -8.10 -15.73
C ALA A 113 0.97 -6.90 -15.32
N PHE A 114 0.36 -5.74 -15.10
CA PHE A 114 1.05 -4.55 -14.58
C PHE A 114 1.64 -4.79 -13.20
N VAL A 115 0.83 -5.30 -12.26
CA VAL A 115 1.24 -5.59 -10.88
C VAL A 115 2.38 -6.59 -10.85
N ARG A 116 2.28 -7.70 -11.61
CA ARG A 116 3.34 -8.71 -11.72
C ARG A 116 4.64 -8.10 -12.23
N ARG A 117 4.57 -7.31 -13.31
CA ARG A 117 5.75 -6.65 -13.89
C ARG A 117 6.40 -5.71 -12.90
N GLN A 118 5.64 -4.80 -12.29
CA GLN A 118 6.18 -3.81 -11.37
C GLN A 118 6.73 -4.45 -10.09
N ALA A 119 6.00 -5.40 -9.50
CA ALA A 119 6.46 -6.11 -8.31
C ALA A 119 7.76 -6.90 -8.53
N SER A 120 8.01 -7.41 -9.75
CA SER A 120 9.25 -8.12 -10.07
C SER A 120 10.49 -7.22 -10.15
N ARG A 121 10.30 -5.90 -10.32
CA ARG A 121 11.37 -4.92 -10.50
C ARG A 121 11.48 -3.94 -9.32
N ALA A 122 10.43 -3.82 -8.51
CA ALA A 122 10.43 -2.98 -7.33
C ALA A 122 11.38 -3.53 -6.26
N ARG A 123 12.11 -2.64 -5.60
CA ARG A 123 12.99 -3.05 -4.48
C ARG A 123 12.19 -3.58 -3.31
N TYR A 124 11.05 -2.96 -3.02
CA TYR A 124 10.09 -3.39 -2.00
C TYR A 124 8.66 -3.37 -2.54
N VAL A 125 7.86 -4.33 -2.13
CA VAL A 125 6.43 -4.42 -2.44
C VAL A 125 5.65 -4.34 -1.15
N ILE A 126 4.65 -3.47 -1.10
CA ILE A 126 3.78 -3.27 0.05
C ILE A 126 2.34 -3.63 -0.36
N GLY A 127 1.77 -4.66 0.26
CA GLY A 127 0.38 -5.06 0.11
C GLY A 127 -0.43 -4.71 1.36
N ILE A 128 -1.53 -3.97 1.20
CA ILE A 128 -2.32 -3.47 2.33
C ILE A 128 -3.76 -3.95 2.15
N CYS A 129 -4.35 -4.47 3.23
CA CYS A 129 -5.74 -4.92 3.25
C CYS A 129 -6.00 -5.88 2.07
N GLY A 130 -7.16 -5.79 1.41
CA GLY A 130 -7.51 -6.59 0.24
C GLY A 130 -6.55 -6.48 -0.95
N GLY A 131 -5.62 -5.51 -0.98
CA GLY A 131 -4.60 -5.40 -2.04
C GLY A 131 -3.68 -6.61 -2.10
N VAL A 132 -3.53 -7.32 -0.98
CA VAL A 132 -2.78 -8.58 -0.90
C VAL A 132 -3.44 -9.67 -1.74
N LEU A 133 -4.77 -9.64 -1.94
CA LEU A 133 -5.44 -10.58 -2.86
C LEU A 133 -5.01 -10.36 -4.31
N LEU A 134 -4.85 -9.11 -4.75
CA LEU A 134 -4.34 -8.79 -6.08
C LEU A 134 -2.88 -9.22 -6.25
N LEU A 135 -2.05 -9.08 -5.21
CA LEU A 135 -0.69 -9.64 -5.22
C LEU A 135 -0.71 -11.17 -5.35
N GLY A 136 -1.65 -11.84 -4.66
CA GLY A 136 -1.91 -13.27 -4.79
C GLY A 136 -2.35 -13.67 -6.19
N ALA A 137 -3.32 -12.97 -6.78
CA ALA A 137 -3.76 -13.15 -8.16
C ALA A 137 -2.62 -13.00 -9.18
N ALA A 138 -1.68 -12.08 -8.91
CA ALA A 138 -0.47 -11.91 -9.71
C ALA A 138 0.58 -13.02 -9.52
N GLY A 139 0.39 -13.94 -8.56
CA GLY A 139 1.28 -15.06 -8.27
C GLY A 139 2.44 -14.71 -7.32
N LEU A 140 2.39 -13.55 -6.66
CA LEU A 140 3.52 -13.01 -5.88
C LEU A 140 3.66 -13.61 -4.48
N LEU A 141 2.66 -14.36 -4.01
CA LEU A 141 2.61 -14.87 -2.64
C LEU A 141 3.05 -16.34 -2.50
N ASN A 142 3.44 -17.01 -3.59
CA ASN A 142 3.78 -18.44 -3.59
C ASN A 142 4.87 -18.78 -2.56
N GLY A 143 4.49 -19.54 -1.53
CA GLY A 143 5.37 -19.98 -0.43
C GLY A 143 5.73 -18.88 0.58
N ARG A 144 5.21 -17.65 0.41
CA ARG A 144 5.55 -16.47 1.22
C ARG A 144 4.63 -16.34 2.41
N ARG A 145 5.14 -15.82 3.52
CA ARG A 145 4.32 -15.39 4.65
C ARG A 145 3.64 -14.07 4.30
N ALA A 146 2.34 -13.95 4.58
CA ALA A 146 1.59 -12.72 4.35
C ALA A 146 0.43 -12.57 5.33
N THR A 147 0.10 -11.33 5.66
CA THR A 147 -1.15 -10.92 6.34
C THR A 147 -2.02 -10.12 5.38
N THR A 148 -3.25 -9.81 5.77
CA THR A 148 -4.22 -8.99 5.03
C THR A 148 -5.33 -8.54 5.99
N ASN A 149 -6.40 -7.97 5.46
CA ASN A 149 -7.62 -7.74 6.22
C ASN A 149 -8.23 -9.07 6.69
N PHE A 150 -8.68 -9.13 7.95
CA PHE A 150 -9.28 -10.33 8.53
C PHE A 150 -10.47 -10.89 7.73
N HIS A 151 -11.19 -10.05 6.97
CA HIS A 151 -12.27 -10.48 6.07
C HIS A 151 -11.84 -11.46 4.97
N VAL A 152 -10.54 -11.46 4.60
CA VAL A 152 -10.00 -12.21 3.46
C VAL A 152 -8.70 -12.95 3.79
N LEU A 153 -8.35 -13.05 5.08
CA LEU A 153 -7.15 -13.73 5.54
C LEU A 153 -7.18 -15.24 5.23
N ASP A 154 -8.38 -15.83 5.29
CA ASP A 154 -8.64 -17.24 4.96
C ASP A 154 -8.28 -17.58 3.51
N ALA A 155 -8.51 -16.65 2.57
CA ALA A 155 -8.23 -16.87 1.14
C ALA A 155 -6.73 -16.92 0.80
N LEU A 156 -5.84 -16.41 1.66
CA LEU A 156 -4.41 -16.30 1.33
C LEU A 156 -3.74 -17.67 1.08
N ALA A 157 -4.18 -18.72 1.79
CA ALA A 157 -3.64 -20.07 1.60
C ALA A 157 -3.92 -20.62 0.18
N GLU A 158 -5.10 -20.30 -0.35
CA GLU A 158 -5.51 -20.70 -1.70
C GLU A 158 -4.76 -19.94 -2.80
N LEU A 159 -4.20 -18.78 -2.45
CA LEU A 159 -3.32 -17.97 -3.30
C LEU A 159 -1.83 -18.32 -3.12
N GLY A 160 -1.54 -19.47 -2.50
CA GLY A 160 -0.19 -19.99 -2.32
C GLY A 160 0.60 -19.38 -1.17
N ALA A 161 0.01 -18.49 -0.38
CA ALA A 161 0.66 -17.86 0.77
C ALA A 161 0.61 -18.75 2.03
N ARG A 162 1.41 -18.38 3.04
CA ARG A 162 1.30 -18.84 4.42
C ARG A 162 0.65 -17.72 5.24
N PRO A 163 -0.67 -17.79 5.54
CA PRO A 163 -1.38 -16.70 6.19
C PRO A 163 -0.86 -16.48 7.62
N VAL A 164 -0.71 -15.22 8.01
CA VAL A 164 -0.33 -14.82 9.37
C VAL A 164 -1.37 -13.81 9.85
N GLY A 165 -2.15 -14.17 10.87
CA GLY A 165 -3.08 -13.25 11.53
C GLY A 165 -2.41 -12.44 12.65
N GLY A 166 -3.18 -11.59 13.34
CA GLY A 166 -2.73 -10.87 14.53
C GLY A 166 -2.62 -9.34 14.38
N GLY A 167 -2.80 -8.81 13.17
CA GLY A 167 -2.89 -7.36 12.92
C GLY A 167 -1.55 -6.65 12.71
N GLU A 168 -0.42 -7.32 12.94
CA GLU A 168 0.92 -6.77 12.72
C GLU A 168 1.34 -6.81 11.25
N VAL A 169 2.30 -5.96 10.87
CA VAL A 169 2.97 -6.03 9.57
C VAL A 169 3.77 -7.33 9.46
N VAL A 170 3.57 -8.06 8.36
CA VAL A 170 4.31 -9.28 8.06
C VAL A 170 5.34 -8.99 6.98
N ILE A 171 6.60 -9.28 7.32
CA ILE A 171 7.77 -9.10 6.45
C ILE A 171 8.27 -10.47 6.01
N ASP A 172 8.39 -10.65 4.70
CA ASP A 172 9.02 -11.80 4.07
C ASP A 172 9.93 -11.28 2.94
N GLY A 173 11.25 -11.20 3.16
CA GLY A 173 12.18 -10.64 2.19
C GLY A 173 11.83 -9.19 1.81
N ASN A 174 11.56 -8.94 0.53
CA ASN A 174 11.16 -7.63 0.02
C ASN A 174 9.64 -7.36 0.03
N LEU A 175 8.83 -8.31 0.51
CA LEU A 175 7.38 -8.20 0.58
C LEU A 175 6.96 -7.82 2.00
N TYR A 176 6.23 -6.72 2.10
CA TYR A 176 5.66 -6.19 3.33
C TYR A 176 4.14 -6.24 3.16
N THR A 177 3.45 -6.94 4.06
CA THR A 177 1.99 -7.02 4.04
C THR A 177 1.40 -6.55 5.34
N ALA A 178 0.26 -5.89 5.30
CA ALA A 178 -0.38 -5.32 6.48
C ALA A 178 -1.91 -5.29 6.37
N GLY A 179 -2.57 -5.14 7.52
CA GLY A 179 -4.01 -4.86 7.59
C GLY A 179 -4.38 -3.45 7.10
N PRO A 180 -5.68 -3.10 7.10
CA PRO A 180 -6.16 -1.78 6.68
C PRO A 180 -5.70 -0.65 7.61
N ALA A 181 -5.89 0.59 7.16
CA ALA A 181 -5.66 1.81 7.94
C ALA A 181 -4.21 1.98 8.45
N THR A 182 -3.92 1.66 9.71
CA THR A 182 -2.59 1.92 10.30
C THR A 182 -1.48 1.10 9.63
N GLY A 183 -1.81 -0.07 9.09
CA GLY A 183 -0.87 -0.95 8.41
C GLY A 183 -0.12 -0.28 7.24
N GLY A 184 -0.77 0.67 6.55
CA GLY A 184 -0.11 1.44 5.49
C GLY A 184 0.97 2.39 5.99
N PHE A 185 0.80 2.96 7.19
CA PHE A 185 1.84 3.77 7.83
C PHE A 185 2.98 2.88 8.34
N GLU A 186 2.65 1.81 9.05
CA GLU A 186 3.61 0.89 9.67
C GLU A 186 4.52 0.25 8.62
N ALA A 187 3.93 -0.34 7.56
CA ALA A 187 4.69 -0.99 6.51
C ALA A 187 5.57 0.02 5.75
N ALA A 188 5.08 1.22 5.48
CA ALA A 188 5.85 2.25 4.80
C ALA A 188 6.99 2.80 5.67
N LEU A 189 6.80 2.96 6.98
CA LEU A 189 7.87 3.38 7.90
C LEU A 189 8.99 2.35 7.96
N LEU A 190 8.64 1.05 8.01
CA LEU A 190 9.60 -0.05 7.98
C LEU A 190 10.37 -0.09 6.66
N VAL A 191 9.67 0.01 5.52
CA VAL A 191 10.32 0.08 4.20
C VAL A 191 11.17 1.34 4.04
N LEU A 192 10.74 2.48 4.58
CA LEU A 192 11.53 3.71 4.58
C LEU A 192 12.81 3.56 5.39
N ALA A 193 12.77 2.85 6.53
CA ALA A 193 13.94 2.54 7.33
C ALA A 193 14.96 1.71 6.53
N GLU A 194 14.51 0.75 5.74
CA GLU A 194 15.37 -0.02 4.83
C GLU A 194 15.97 0.86 3.70
N LEU A 195 15.16 1.76 3.13
CA LEU A 195 15.56 2.55 1.96
C LEU A 195 16.41 3.79 2.30
N ARG A 196 16.24 4.37 3.49
CA ARG A 196 16.84 5.65 3.89
C ARG A 196 17.43 5.65 5.31
N GLY A 197 17.36 4.53 6.02
CA GLY A 197 17.86 4.37 7.38
C GLY A 197 16.82 4.72 8.45
N ALA A 198 16.96 4.12 9.63
CA ALA A 198 16.03 4.28 10.74
C ALA A 198 15.81 5.75 11.17
N GLU A 199 16.84 6.59 11.08
CA GLU A 199 16.72 8.01 11.46
C GLU A 199 15.80 8.80 10.51
N ALA A 200 15.76 8.44 9.22
CA ALA A 200 14.81 9.04 8.29
C ALA A 200 13.38 8.60 8.58
N ALA A 201 13.19 7.31 8.93
CA ALA A 201 11.88 6.79 9.32
C ALA A 201 11.35 7.43 10.59
N LYS A 202 12.17 7.52 11.66
CA LYS A 202 11.80 8.22 12.92
C LYS A 202 11.48 9.68 12.71
N HIS A 203 12.22 10.35 11.82
CA HIS A 203 11.94 11.74 11.46
C HIS A 203 10.53 11.86 10.88
N VAL A 204 10.21 11.03 9.89
CA VAL A 204 8.89 11.05 9.24
C VAL A 204 7.79 10.66 10.23
N GLU A 205 7.99 9.61 11.04
CA GLU A 205 7.07 9.19 12.10
C GLU A 205 6.69 10.36 13.03
N LEU A 206 7.70 11.14 13.46
CA LEU A 206 7.48 12.33 14.27
C LEU A 206 6.85 13.48 13.47
N THR A 207 7.23 13.70 12.20
CA THR A 207 6.65 14.76 11.34
C THR A 207 5.15 14.60 11.16
N ILE A 208 4.67 13.36 11.05
CA ILE A 208 3.25 13.07 10.87
C ILE A 208 2.53 12.78 12.19
N GLU A 209 3.22 12.92 13.32
CA GLU A 209 2.73 12.59 14.67
C GLU A 209 2.06 11.20 14.73
N TYR A 210 2.70 10.19 14.11
CA TYR A 210 2.14 8.84 14.07
C TYR A 210 2.19 8.20 15.46
N HIS A 211 1.10 8.33 16.20
CA HIS A 211 0.94 7.79 17.54
C HIS A 211 -0.50 7.29 17.76
N PRO A 212 -0.88 6.15 17.17
CA PRO A 212 -2.26 5.68 17.17
C PRO A 212 -2.74 5.34 18.59
N ARG A 213 -3.94 5.84 18.94
CA ARG A 213 -4.64 5.55 20.20
C ARG A 213 -6.10 5.23 19.89
N ALA A 214 -6.41 3.97 19.62
CA ALA A 214 -7.75 3.55 19.25
C ALA A 214 -8.74 3.75 20.43
N PRO A 215 -9.85 4.49 20.26
CA PRO A 215 -10.71 4.89 21.37
C PRO A 215 -11.59 3.75 21.93
N PHE A 216 -11.88 2.74 21.12
CA PHE A 216 -12.78 1.63 21.50
C PHE A 216 -12.05 0.30 21.74
N GLY A 217 -10.78 0.20 21.33
CA GLY A 217 -9.98 -1.01 21.57
C GLY A 217 -10.48 -2.28 20.88
N VAL A 218 -11.22 -2.19 19.76
CA VAL A 218 -11.81 -3.34 19.02
C VAL A 218 -11.20 -3.57 17.63
N GLY A 219 -9.99 -3.06 17.38
CA GLY A 219 -9.39 -2.99 16.05
C GLY A 219 -8.97 -4.33 15.41
N THR A 220 -9.08 -5.45 16.13
CA THR A 220 -8.81 -6.80 15.62
C THR A 220 -9.89 -7.78 16.08
N PRO A 221 -10.10 -8.91 15.39
CA PRO A 221 -11.04 -9.94 15.84
C PRO A 221 -10.82 -10.42 17.28
N ALA A 222 -9.55 -10.54 17.68
CA ALA A 222 -9.19 -10.96 19.04
C ALA A 222 -9.63 -9.94 20.09
N LEU A 223 -9.54 -8.65 19.78
CA LEU A 223 -9.95 -7.57 20.67
C LEU A 223 -11.46 -7.32 20.65
N ALA A 224 -12.11 -7.45 19.47
CA ALA A 224 -13.53 -7.23 19.28
C ALA A 224 -14.41 -8.35 19.88
N GLY A 225 -13.85 -9.56 20.00
CA GLY A 225 -14.60 -10.76 20.39
C GLY A 225 -15.49 -11.30 19.25
N PRO A 226 -16.04 -12.51 19.42
CA PRO A 226 -16.68 -13.24 18.34
C PRO A 226 -18.00 -12.60 17.87
N ALA A 227 -18.77 -11.97 18.76
CA ALA A 227 -20.08 -11.41 18.41
C ALA A 227 -19.94 -10.27 17.38
N LEU A 228 -19.14 -9.24 17.72
CA LEU A 228 -18.90 -8.10 16.83
C LEU A 228 -18.13 -8.52 15.57
N THR A 229 -17.16 -9.44 15.70
CA THR A 229 -16.44 -9.97 14.53
C THR A 229 -17.38 -10.62 13.53
N ASN A 230 -18.29 -11.49 13.99
CA ASN A 230 -19.23 -12.19 13.10
C ASN A 230 -20.24 -11.24 12.47
N GLU A 231 -20.72 -10.26 13.22
CA GLU A 231 -21.59 -9.20 12.69
C GLU A 231 -20.90 -8.43 11.55
N VAL A 232 -19.66 -7.97 11.77
CA VAL A 232 -18.89 -7.21 10.79
C VAL A 232 -18.56 -8.07 9.56
N LEU A 233 -18.14 -9.33 9.75
CA LEU A 233 -17.91 -10.28 8.66
C LEU A 233 -19.15 -10.43 7.76
N ALA A 234 -20.32 -10.66 8.37
CA ALA A 234 -21.58 -10.82 7.64
C ALA A 234 -21.98 -9.53 6.90
N ALA A 235 -21.83 -8.37 7.54
CA ALA A 235 -22.21 -7.08 6.97
C ALA A 235 -21.40 -6.68 5.72
N HIS A 236 -20.17 -7.22 5.57
CA HIS A 236 -19.26 -6.86 4.48
C HIS A 236 -18.95 -8.00 3.51
N ALA A 237 -19.58 -9.17 3.68
CA ALA A 237 -19.41 -10.33 2.81
C ALA A 237 -19.69 -9.98 1.33
N TRP A 238 -20.70 -9.13 1.07
CA TRP A 238 -21.05 -8.66 -0.28
C TRP A 238 -19.88 -8.02 -1.04
N PHE A 239 -18.92 -7.42 -0.34
CA PHE A 239 -17.74 -6.79 -0.93
C PHE A 239 -16.57 -7.77 -1.01
N PHE A 240 -16.30 -8.51 0.07
CA PHE A 240 -15.09 -9.33 0.18
C PHE A 240 -15.21 -10.70 -0.50
N ASP A 241 -16.39 -11.31 -0.55
CA ASP A 241 -16.57 -12.63 -1.19
C ASP A 241 -16.27 -12.59 -2.69
N PRO A 242 -16.81 -11.63 -3.48
CA PRO A 242 -16.43 -11.49 -4.88
C PRO A 242 -14.93 -11.25 -5.08
N CYS A 243 -14.27 -10.53 -4.16
CA CYS A 243 -12.83 -10.28 -4.23
C CYS A 243 -12.01 -11.57 -4.04
N LYS A 244 -12.42 -12.44 -3.09
CA LYS A 244 -11.80 -13.76 -2.89
C LYS A 244 -11.94 -14.62 -4.14
N ASP A 245 -13.13 -14.66 -4.72
CA ASP A 245 -13.42 -15.49 -5.90
C ASP A 245 -12.65 -15.00 -7.14
N ALA A 246 -12.61 -13.68 -7.37
CA ALA A 246 -11.81 -13.09 -8.43
C ALA A 246 -10.33 -13.42 -8.28
N ALA A 247 -9.78 -13.32 -7.07
CA ALA A 247 -8.38 -13.62 -6.81
C ALA A 247 -8.04 -15.10 -7.06
N ARG A 248 -8.88 -16.03 -6.56
CA ARG A 248 -8.72 -17.47 -6.79
C ARG A 248 -8.77 -17.81 -8.28
N ALA A 249 -9.76 -17.27 -8.99
CA ALA A 249 -9.92 -17.50 -10.42
C ALA A 249 -8.71 -16.98 -11.21
N ALA A 250 -8.23 -15.77 -10.90
CA ALA A 250 -7.05 -15.19 -11.55
C ALA A 250 -5.77 -15.98 -11.25
N TYR A 251 -5.57 -16.38 -9.99
CA TYR A 251 -4.42 -17.19 -9.59
C TYR A 251 -4.38 -18.54 -10.32
N GLY A 252 -5.53 -19.19 -10.48
CA GLY A 252 -5.65 -20.46 -11.22
C GLY A 252 -5.29 -20.37 -12.70
N ARG A 253 -5.53 -19.22 -13.36
CA ARG A 253 -5.16 -19.00 -14.78
C ARG A 253 -3.65 -18.84 -15.01
N GLY A 254 -2.91 -18.44 -13.97
CA GLY A 254 -1.47 -18.16 -14.05
C GLY A 254 -0.58 -19.36 -13.72
N ARG A 255 -1.17 -20.53 -13.46
CA ARG A 255 -0.47 -21.80 -13.20
C ARG A 255 -0.38 -22.67 -14.44
#